data_AF-A0A3D8SDF6-F1
#
_entry.id   AF-A0A3D8SDF6-F1
#
_cell.length_a   1.000
_cell.length_b   1.000
_cell.length_c   1.000
_cell.angle_alpha   90.00
_cell.angle_beta   90.00
_cell.angle_gamma   90.00
#
_symmetry.space_group_name_H-M   'P 1'
#
loop_
_entity.id
_entity.type
_entity.pdbx_description
1 polymer ?
#
loop_
_entity_poly.entity_id
_entity_poly.type
_entity_poly.pdbx_seq_one_letter_code
_entity_poly.pdbx_strand_id
1 'polypeptide(L)'
;MEAPNQIDSKQVRLDNALKFLDENPTERVLTAARIFNVNATTIHTRRRRRNKHPGLWGGQNKILQSHEQEVIQTMIRSLLASQIQPTPRNPEKKPPSTRWFRIWWKANELDKITCKPLATVNPTVLSERDISEAL
;
A
#
# COMPACT_ATOMS: atom_id res chain seq x y z
N MET A 1 14.94 -11.76 41.16
CA MET A 1 14.93 -12.23 39.76
C MET A 1 13.49 -12.17 39.29
N GLU A 2 13.18 -11.21 38.41
CA GLU A 2 11.83 -11.04 37.87
C GLU A 2 11.64 -11.97 36.67
N ALA A 3 10.45 -12.56 36.55
CA ALA A 3 10.16 -13.47 35.45
C ALA A 3 10.08 -12.67 34.13
N PRO A 4 10.60 -13.21 32.99
CA PRO A 4 10.69 -12.50 31.71
C PRO A 4 9.33 -12.11 31.09
N ASN A 5 8.23 -12.57 31.70
CA ASN A 5 6.86 -12.24 31.34
C ASN A 5 6.27 -11.06 32.12
N GLN A 6 6.94 -10.55 33.17
CA GLN A 6 6.30 -9.66 34.14
C GLN A 6 6.64 -8.17 34.03
N ILE A 7 7.78 -7.71 33.48
CA ILE A 7 8.16 -6.28 33.59
C ILE A 7 8.56 -5.57 32.27
N ASP A 8 8.54 -6.24 31.13
CA ASP A 8 9.01 -5.62 29.89
C ASP A 8 7.92 -5.23 28.89
N SER A 9 8.13 -4.09 28.22
CA SER A 9 7.34 -3.70 27.04
C SER A 9 7.37 -4.81 25.98
N LYS A 10 6.30 -4.95 25.19
CA LYS A 10 6.18 -5.98 24.15
C LYS A 10 7.39 -6.00 23.18
N GLN A 11 8.00 -4.84 22.94
CA GLN A 11 9.17 -4.71 22.07
C GLN A 11 10.41 -5.35 22.70
N VAL A 12 10.68 -5.07 23.97
CA VAL A 12 11.83 -5.64 24.70
C VAL A 12 11.70 -7.17 24.78
N ARG A 13 10.50 -7.69 25.06
CA ARG A 13 10.23 -9.13 25.05
C ARG A 13 10.45 -9.79 23.68
N LEU A 14 10.11 -9.09 22.59
CA LEU A 14 10.40 -9.57 21.24
C LEU A 14 11.90 -9.57 20.92
N ASP A 15 12.64 -8.56 21.41
CA ASP A 15 14.09 -8.47 21.20
C ASP A 15 14.82 -9.55 21.99
N ASN A 16 14.41 -9.79 23.24
CA ASN A 16 14.93 -10.89 24.06
C ASN A 16 14.60 -12.26 23.46
N ALA A 17 13.40 -12.45 22.89
CA ALA A 17 13.05 -13.67 22.18
C ALA A 17 13.91 -13.91 20.94
N LEU A 18 14.30 -12.85 20.22
CA LEU A 18 15.21 -12.97 19.08
C LEU A 18 16.65 -13.28 19.52
N LYS A 19 17.14 -12.62 20.58
CA LYS A 19 18.46 -12.91 21.16
C LYS A 19 18.58 -14.35 21.63
N PHE A 20 17.56 -14.85 22.34
CA PHE A 20 17.51 -16.24 22.77
C PHE A 20 17.63 -17.24 21.60
N LEU A 21 16.99 -16.96 20.47
CA LEU A 21 17.08 -17.80 19.26
C LEU A 21 18.41 -17.65 18.50
N ASP A 22 19.09 -16.52 18.64
CA ASP A 22 20.44 -16.32 18.09
C ASP A 22 21.47 -17.08 18.94
N GLU A 23 21.31 -17.08 20.26
CA GLU A 23 22.15 -17.82 21.22
C GLU A 23 21.90 -19.34 21.17
N ASN A 24 20.66 -19.76 20.86
CA ASN A 24 20.25 -21.16 20.80
C ASN A 24 19.69 -21.51 19.40
N PRO A 25 20.55 -21.71 18.39
CA PRO A 25 20.11 -21.86 17.00
C PRO A 25 19.32 -23.15 16.74
N THR A 26 19.46 -24.18 17.58
CA THR A 26 18.72 -25.45 17.51
C THR A 26 17.31 -25.36 18.10
N GLU A 27 17.02 -24.32 18.87
CA GLU A 27 15.74 -24.15 19.52
C GLU A 27 14.64 -23.72 18.55
N ARG A 28 13.40 -24.12 18.88
CA ARG A 28 12.23 -23.78 18.07
C ARG A 28 11.75 -22.37 18.42
N VAL A 29 11.30 -21.64 17.40
CA VAL A 29 10.65 -20.32 17.56
C VAL A 29 9.46 -20.39 18.53
N LEU A 30 8.77 -21.53 18.56
CA LEU A 30 7.65 -21.78 19.47
C LEU A 30 8.08 -21.84 20.93
N THR A 31 9.30 -22.32 21.22
CA THR A 31 9.89 -22.33 22.57
C THR A 31 10.12 -20.89 23.04
N ALA A 32 10.78 -20.07 22.24
CA ALA A 32 11.00 -18.65 22.53
C ALA A 32 9.68 -17.88 22.70
N ALA A 33 8.69 -18.17 21.84
CA ALA A 33 7.36 -17.57 21.94
C ALA A 33 6.70 -17.82 23.30
N ARG A 34 6.84 -19.03 23.84
CA ARG A 34 6.31 -19.42 25.16
C ARG A 34 7.06 -18.75 26.30
N ILE A 35 8.40 -18.76 26.26
CA ILE A 35 9.26 -18.17 27.31
C ILE A 35 8.99 -16.67 27.46
N PHE A 36 8.94 -15.94 26.34
CA PHE A 36 8.79 -14.48 26.33
C PHE A 36 7.33 -14.03 26.12
N ASN A 37 6.38 -14.97 26.14
CA ASN A 37 4.93 -14.73 25.97
C ASN A 37 4.54 -13.93 24.70
N VAL A 38 5.33 -14.03 23.62
CA VAL A 38 5.14 -13.26 22.38
C VAL A 38 4.63 -14.17 21.26
N ASN A 39 3.86 -13.62 20.31
CA ASN A 39 3.33 -14.40 19.20
C ASN A 39 4.47 -14.89 18.28
N ALA A 40 4.52 -16.21 18.04
CA ALA A 40 5.49 -16.85 17.16
C ALA A 40 5.49 -16.26 15.73
N THR A 41 4.33 -15.88 15.19
CA THR A 41 4.25 -15.26 13.85
C THR A 41 5.00 -13.93 13.78
N THR A 42 4.96 -13.15 14.86
CA THR A 42 5.69 -11.90 14.99
C THR A 42 7.20 -12.16 15.00
N ILE A 43 7.66 -13.17 15.74
CA ILE A 43 9.08 -13.55 15.78
C ILE A 43 9.55 -13.98 14.38
N HIS A 44 8.80 -14.86 13.70
CA HIS A 44 9.11 -15.30 12.34
C HIS A 44 9.22 -14.13 11.37
N THR A 45 8.25 -13.21 11.41
CA THR A 45 8.22 -12.04 10.54
C THR A 45 9.42 -11.13 10.80
N ARG A 46 9.75 -10.89 12.06
CA ARG A 46 10.87 -10.02 12.45
C ARG A 46 12.22 -10.64 12.08
N ARG A 47 12.41 -11.94 12.29
CA ARG A 47 13.60 -12.69 11.85
C ARG A 47 13.77 -12.67 10.33
N ARG A 48 12.67 -12.85 9.57
CA ARG A 48 12.69 -12.73 8.09
C ARG A 48 13.05 -11.32 7.63
N ARG A 49 12.54 -10.28 8.30
CA ARG A 49 12.85 -8.87 7.97
C ARG A 49 14.31 -8.52 8.31
N ARG A 50 14.86 -9.05 9.41
CA ARG A 50 16.28 -8.87 9.78
C ARG A 50 17.23 -9.46 8.74
N ASN A 51 16.88 -10.61 8.19
CA ASN A 51 17.68 -11.30 7.17
C ASN A 51 17.48 -10.74 5.76
N LYS A 52 16.41 -9.97 5.52
CA LYS A 52 16.24 -9.23 4.28
C LYS A 52 17.13 -8.01 4.38
N HIS A 53 18.08 -7.85 3.46
CA HIS A 53 18.82 -6.59 3.35
C HIS A 53 17.83 -5.42 3.42
N PRO A 54 18.19 -4.31 4.08
CA PRO A 54 17.43 -3.06 3.95
C PRO A 54 17.60 -2.59 2.51
N GLY A 55 16.92 -3.24 1.57
CA GLY A 55 16.63 -2.63 0.29
C GLY A 55 15.94 -1.33 0.64
N LEU A 56 16.50 -0.21 0.18
CA LEU A 56 16.02 1.12 0.51
C LEU A 56 14.50 1.12 0.44
N TRP A 57 13.83 1.23 1.60
CA TRP A 57 12.40 1.46 1.67
C TRP A 57 12.15 2.93 1.33
N GLY A 58 12.50 3.32 0.11
CA GLY A 58 12.08 4.54 -0.54
C GLY A 58 10.97 4.19 -1.51
N GLY A 59 9.85 4.91 -1.45
CA GLY A 59 8.89 4.87 -2.53
C GLY A 59 9.58 5.34 -3.81
N GLN A 60 9.43 4.60 -4.91
CA GLN A 60 9.66 5.14 -6.24
C GLN A 60 8.55 6.15 -6.53
N ASN A 61 8.55 7.28 -5.83
CA ASN A 61 7.75 8.44 -6.19
C ASN A 61 8.36 9.01 -7.47
N LYS A 62 8.14 8.32 -8.58
CA LYS A 62 8.41 8.86 -9.90
C LYS A 62 7.31 9.88 -10.13
N ILE A 63 7.64 11.16 -9.89
CA ILE A 63 6.85 12.27 -10.40
C ILE A 63 6.76 12.06 -11.91
N LEU A 64 5.56 12.21 -12.47
CA LEU A 64 5.35 12.09 -13.90
C LEU A 64 6.35 12.99 -14.63
N GLN A 65 7.14 12.39 -15.50
CA GLN A 65 8.05 13.12 -16.37
C GLN A 65 7.23 13.93 -17.38
N SER A 66 7.80 15.00 -17.92
CA SER A 66 7.09 15.90 -18.85
C SER A 66 6.48 15.16 -20.05
N HIS A 67 7.17 14.16 -20.59
CA HIS A 67 6.65 13.35 -21.71
C HIS A 67 5.42 12.51 -21.31
N GLU A 68 5.37 11.98 -20.08
CA GLU A 68 4.22 11.22 -19.58
C GLU A 68 3.00 12.13 -19.41
N GLN A 69 3.22 13.39 -19.00
CA GLN A 69 2.18 14.39 -18.89
C GLN A 69 1.61 14.75 -20.27
N GLU A 70 2.47 14.93 -21.28
CA GLU A 70 2.07 15.22 -22.66
C GLU A 70 1.23 14.09 -23.27
N VAL A 71 1.60 12.83 -23.03
CA VAL A 71 0.84 11.67 -23.51
C VAL A 71 -0.57 11.66 -22.88
N ILE A 72 -0.67 11.88 -21.56
CA ILE A 72 -1.98 11.93 -20.88
C ILE A 72 -2.82 13.10 -21.39
N GLN A 73 -2.23 14.29 -21.52
CA GLN A 73 -2.95 15.45 -22.05
C GLN A 73 -3.45 15.23 -23.48
N THR A 74 -2.62 14.61 -24.32
CA THR A 74 -2.98 14.28 -25.71
C THR A 74 -4.11 13.27 -25.75
N MET A 75 -4.06 12.23 -24.92
CA MET A 75 -5.14 11.25 -24.76
C MET A 75 -6.45 11.92 -24.33
N ILE A 76 -6.43 12.78 -23.30
CA ILE A 76 -7.62 13.51 -22.83
C ILE A 76 -8.19 14.39 -23.96
N ARG A 77 -7.34 15.13 -24.67
CA ARG A 77 -7.76 15.95 -25.81
C ARG A 77 -8.40 15.11 -26.92
N SER A 78 -7.83 13.94 -27.24
CA SER A 78 -8.42 13.03 -28.24
C SER A 78 -9.78 12.46 -27.82
N LEU A 79 -9.98 12.20 -26.53
CA LEU A 79 -11.26 11.73 -25.98
C LEU A 79 -12.33 12.83 -26.03
N LEU A 80 -11.95 14.06 -25.71
CA LEU A 80 -12.83 15.22 -25.85
C LEU A 80 -13.19 15.50 -27.31
N ALA A 81 -12.21 15.43 -28.22
CA ALA A 81 -12.40 15.67 -29.64
C ALA A 81 -13.29 14.60 -30.30
N SER A 82 -13.23 13.36 -29.84
CA SER A 82 -14.08 12.26 -30.33
C SER A 82 -15.52 12.32 -29.81
N GLN A 83 -15.88 13.31 -28.98
CA GLN A 83 -17.18 13.44 -28.32
C GLN A 83 -17.63 12.17 -27.57
N ILE A 84 -16.68 11.28 -27.24
CA ILE A 84 -16.91 10.15 -26.37
C ILE A 84 -17.00 10.74 -24.96
N GLN A 85 -18.19 11.22 -24.61
CA GLN A 85 -18.49 11.48 -23.21
C GLN A 85 -18.32 10.14 -22.49
N PRO A 86 -17.59 10.07 -21.35
CA PRO A 86 -17.69 8.91 -20.49
C PRO A 86 -19.17 8.72 -20.22
N THR A 87 -19.73 7.61 -20.71
CA THR A 87 -21.18 7.37 -20.75
C THR A 87 -21.81 7.85 -19.45
N PRO A 88 -22.83 8.75 -19.50
CA PRO A 88 -23.46 9.22 -18.29
C PRO A 88 -23.90 7.99 -17.49
N ARG A 89 -23.50 7.95 -16.22
CA ARG A 89 -23.82 6.88 -15.29
C ARG A 89 -25.34 6.81 -15.20
N ASN A 90 -25.95 5.95 -16.02
CA ASN A 90 -27.38 5.79 -16.08
C ASN A 90 -27.82 5.31 -14.68
N PRO A 91 -28.46 6.16 -13.85
CA PRO A 91 -28.58 5.91 -12.42
C PRO A 91 -29.46 4.69 -12.12
N GLU A 92 -30.27 4.26 -13.09
CA GLU A 92 -31.19 3.14 -13.01
C GLU A 92 -30.51 1.78 -13.23
N LYS A 93 -29.34 1.74 -13.90
CA LYS A 93 -28.64 0.48 -14.17
C LYS A 93 -27.71 0.17 -13.00
N LYS A 94 -27.97 -0.96 -12.33
CA LYS A 94 -27.07 -1.48 -11.30
C LYS A 94 -25.66 -1.61 -11.91
N PRO A 95 -24.61 -1.16 -11.21
CA PRO A 95 -23.25 -1.33 -11.69
C PRO A 95 -22.97 -2.83 -11.88
N PRO A 96 -22.16 -3.20 -12.88
CA PRO A 96 -21.81 -4.59 -13.08
C PRO A 96 -21.15 -5.16 -11.83
N SER A 97 -21.39 -6.44 -11.57
CA SER A 97 -20.76 -7.11 -10.43
C SER A 97 -19.23 -7.13 -10.59
N THR A 98 -18.50 -7.16 -9.48
CA THR A 98 -17.03 -7.31 -9.48
C THR A 98 -16.59 -8.55 -10.27
N ARG A 99 -17.42 -9.61 -10.28
CA ARG A 99 -17.18 -10.84 -11.04
C ARG A 99 -17.28 -10.58 -12.55
N TRP A 100 -18.32 -9.89 -13.00
CA TRP A 100 -18.46 -9.49 -14.42
C TRP A 100 -17.25 -8.67 -14.87
N PHE A 101 -16.85 -7.68 -14.07
CA PHE A 101 -15.71 -6.81 -14.39
C PHE A 101 -14.41 -7.60 -14.53
N ARG A 102 -14.13 -8.54 -13.62
CA ARG A 102 -12.94 -9.40 -13.71
C ARG A 102 -12.93 -10.29 -14.97
N ILE A 103 -14.09 -10.78 -15.41
CA ILE A 103 -14.22 -11.60 -16.62
C ILE A 103 -13.98 -10.73 -17.85
N TRP A 104 -14.68 -9.61 -17.95
CA TRP A 104 -14.51 -8.64 -19.04
C TRP A 104 -13.06 -8.14 -19.13
N TRP A 105 -12.46 -7.78 -17.99
CA TRP A 105 -11.07 -7.31 -17.92
C TRP A 105 -10.07 -8.32 -18.50
N LYS A 106 -10.21 -9.60 -18.13
CA LYS A 106 -9.34 -10.67 -18.64
C LYS A 106 -9.54 -10.94 -20.13
N ALA A 107 -10.78 -10.80 -20.61
CA ALA A 107 -11.11 -11.04 -22.01
C ALA A 107 -10.60 -9.97 -22.98
N ASN A 108 -10.30 -8.76 -22.48
CA ASN A 108 -9.81 -7.63 -23.29
C ASN A 108 -8.29 -7.43 -23.19
N GLU A 109 -7.55 -8.38 -22.62
CA GLU A 109 -6.08 -8.34 -22.51
C GLU A 109 -5.52 -7.04 -21.87
N LEU A 110 -6.28 -6.42 -20.96
CA LEU A 110 -5.91 -5.17 -20.34
C LEU A 110 -4.90 -5.38 -19.21
N ASP A 111 -3.79 -4.64 -19.26
CA ASP A 111 -2.76 -4.65 -18.23
C ASP A 111 -3.26 -3.99 -16.93
N LYS A 112 -3.06 -4.69 -15.81
CA LYS A 112 -3.46 -4.20 -14.50
C LYS A 112 -2.54 -3.05 -14.05
N ILE A 113 -3.04 -1.82 -14.15
CA ILE A 113 -2.37 -0.67 -13.53
C ILE A 113 -2.64 -0.70 -12.01
N THR A 114 -1.63 -1.06 -11.24
CA THR A 114 -1.70 -1.00 -9.78
C THR A 114 -1.31 0.39 -9.29
N CYS A 115 -2.29 1.30 -9.21
CA CYS A 115 -2.09 2.57 -8.53
C CYS A 115 -2.20 2.37 -7.01
N LYS A 116 -1.27 2.93 -6.24
CA LYS A 116 -1.49 3.14 -4.80
C LYS A 116 -2.55 4.25 -4.65
N PRO A 117 -3.44 4.18 -3.65
CA PRO A 117 -4.37 5.27 -3.41
C PRO A 117 -3.57 6.56 -3.19
N LEU A 118 -3.81 7.56 -4.03
CA LEU A 118 -3.37 8.93 -3.74
C LEU A 118 -4.04 9.31 -2.43
N ALA A 119 -3.29 9.94 -1.52
CA ALA A 119 -3.89 10.56 -0.35
C ALA A 119 -5.02 11.47 -0.85
N THR A 120 -6.25 11.20 -0.41
CA THR A 120 -7.41 12.05 -0.68
C THR A 120 -7.17 13.36 0.04
N VAL A 121 -6.37 14.24 -0.53
CA VAL A 121 -6.46 15.66 -0.21
C VAL A 121 -7.79 16.05 -0.79
N ASN A 122 -8.79 16.28 0.07
CA ASN A 122 -10.04 16.87 -0.36
C ASN A 122 -9.66 18.09 -1.21
N PRO A 123 -10.07 18.17 -2.49
CA PRO A 123 -9.85 19.40 -3.22
C PRO A 123 -10.61 20.48 -2.45
N THR A 124 -9.88 21.35 -1.76
CA THR A 124 -10.42 22.62 -1.34
C THR A 124 -10.81 23.29 -2.64
N VAL A 125 -12.11 23.35 -2.91
CA VAL A 125 -12.64 24.12 -4.02
C VAL A 125 -12.18 25.55 -3.76
N LEU A 126 -11.16 26.01 -4.49
CA LEU A 126 -10.77 27.41 -4.48
C LEU A 126 -12.01 28.17 -4.92
N SER A 127 -12.48 29.05 -4.04
CA SER A 127 -13.63 29.89 -4.34
C SER A 127 -13.20 30.94 -5.36
N GLU A 128 -14.13 31.46 -6.17
CA GLU A 128 -13.83 32.47 -7.21
C GLU A 128 -13.06 33.70 -6.68
N ARG A 129 -13.10 33.95 -5.36
CA ARG A 129 -12.36 35.02 -4.68
C ARG A 129 -10.84 34.84 -4.72
N ASP A 130 -10.35 33.59 -4.74
CA ASP A 130 -8.92 33.29 -4.71
C ASP A 130 -8.27 33.48 -6.09
N ILE A 131 -9.06 33.51 -7.16
CA ILE A 131 -8.58 33.71 -8.55
C ILE A 131 -8.36 35.20 -8.85
N SER A 132 -9.10 36.10 -8.17
CA SER A 132 -8.98 37.56 -8.37
C SER A 132 -7.79 38.21 -7.67
N GLU A 133 -7.11 37.51 -6.75
CA GLU A 133 -5.95 38.05 -6.01
C GLU A 133 -4.60 37.71 -6.66
N ALA A 134 -4.60 36.87 -7.69
CA ALA A 134 -3.39 36.40 -8.38
C ALA A 134 -3.18 37.04 -9.78
N LEU A 135 -4.01 38.02 -10.15
CA LEU A 135 -3.86 38.90 -11.32
C LEU A 135 -3.52 40.32 -10.88
#